data_AF-A0AAD6BXT9-F1
#
_entry.id   AF-A0AAD6BXT9-F1
#
_cell.length_a   1.000
_cell.length_b   1.000
_cell.length_c   1.000
_cell.angle_alpha   90.00
_cell.angle_beta   90.00
_cell.angle_gamma   90.00
#
_symmetry.space_group_name_H-M   'P 1'
#
loop_
_entity.id
_entity.type
_entity.pdbx_description
1 polymer ?
#
loop_
_entity_poly.entity_id
_entity_poly.type
_entity_poly.pdbx_seq_one_letter_code
_entity_poly.pdbx_strand_id
1 'polypeptide(L)'
;MEDAEEGQPFLSGKQTTPDVIRNVGSPKRRLLDWAWVISTLIFASLSVFLYVQCLRIEAYERGFSTDLDALKSQIQLHQVQFSGGLELNETGKLHRIVDPERPQYVGPPTPEIDAAWDDLMLALDLDLPVTESADVTWTMKGQDSSKYRVSLDLYHSLHCLNAIRRALDSDYYEPGVQHPYFFRLHIGMHPF
;
A
#
# COMPACT_ATOMS: atom_id res chain seq x y z
N MET A 1 85.55 -2.03 80.34
CA MET A 1 86.67 -2.39 79.46
C MET A 1 86.04 -2.90 78.19
N GLU A 2 86.40 -2.27 77.07
CA GLU A 2 86.10 -2.64 75.67
C GLU A 2 84.70 -2.27 75.14
N ASP A 3 84.59 -1.02 74.70
CA ASP A 3 84.22 -0.56 73.34
C ASP A 3 83.58 -1.57 72.39
N ALA A 4 82.39 -1.25 71.85
CA ALA A 4 81.92 -1.75 70.56
C ALA A 4 80.89 -0.80 69.92
N GLU A 5 81.07 -0.60 68.61
CA GLU A 5 80.56 0.44 67.71
C GLU A 5 79.03 0.72 67.67
N GLU A 6 78.78 2.01 67.42
CA GLU A 6 77.54 2.67 67.04
C GLU A 6 77.12 2.30 65.59
N GLY A 7 76.04 1.53 65.45
CA GLY A 7 75.38 1.26 64.15
C GLY A 7 74.19 2.19 63.92
N GLN A 8 74.20 2.93 62.80
CA GLN A 8 73.16 3.90 62.41
C GLN A 8 71.77 3.27 62.19
N PRO A 9 70.66 3.99 62.48
CA PRO A 9 69.37 3.71 61.89
C PRO A 9 69.04 4.78 60.83
N PHE A 10 68.91 4.41 59.57
CA PHE A 10 68.22 5.28 58.62
C PHE A 10 67.51 4.48 57.53
N LEU A 11 66.44 3.76 57.88
CA LEU A 11 65.36 3.49 56.95
C LEU A 11 64.03 3.38 57.71
N SER A 12 63.25 4.47 57.66
CA SER A 12 61.84 4.50 58.02
C SER A 12 61.04 3.82 56.90
N GLY A 13 60.81 2.52 57.02
CA GLY A 13 59.92 1.78 56.13
C GLY A 13 58.50 1.76 56.67
N LYS A 14 57.69 2.78 56.35
CA LYS A 14 56.22 2.69 56.52
C LYS A 14 55.69 1.65 55.54
N GLN A 15 55.06 0.60 56.08
CA GLN A 15 54.29 -0.38 55.32
C GLN A 15 53.27 0.34 54.43
N THR A 16 53.35 0.11 53.12
CA THR A 16 52.31 0.50 52.16
C THR A 16 51.11 -0.44 52.33
N THR A 17 50.00 0.09 52.83
CA THR A 17 48.69 -0.53 52.71
C THR A 17 48.33 -0.66 51.23
N PRO A 18 47.64 -1.73 50.79
CA PRO A 18 47.18 -1.83 49.41
C PRO A 18 46.17 -0.71 49.17
N ASP A 19 46.54 0.24 48.32
CA ASP A 19 45.61 1.23 47.79
C ASP A 19 44.46 0.47 47.12
N VAL A 20 43.31 0.45 47.79
CA VAL A 20 42.04 0.18 47.15
C VAL A 20 41.89 1.30 46.12
N ILE A 21 42.25 1.01 44.87
CA ILE A 21 41.96 1.88 43.73
C ILE A 21 40.44 1.99 43.67
N ARG A 22 39.89 2.98 44.38
CA ARG A 22 38.55 3.49 44.14
C ARG A 22 38.60 4.02 42.73
N ASN A 23 38.04 3.24 41.81
CA ASN A 23 37.83 3.63 40.43
C ASN A 23 36.81 4.78 40.45
N VAL A 24 37.28 6.00 40.72
CA VAL A 24 36.49 7.22 40.62
C VAL A 24 36.24 7.40 39.13
N GLY A 25 35.14 6.81 38.65
CA GLY A 25 34.75 6.87 37.25
C GLY A 25 34.84 8.31 36.77
N SER A 26 35.71 8.54 35.78
CA SER A 26 36.01 9.88 35.30
C SER A 26 34.71 10.59 34.89
N PRO A 27 34.55 11.90 35.14
CA PRO A 27 33.32 12.62 34.82
C PRO A 27 32.92 12.48 33.34
N LYS A 28 33.91 12.27 32.46
CA LYS A 28 33.71 11.94 31.04
C LYS A 28 33.00 10.60 30.81
N ARG A 29 33.29 9.55 31.61
CA ARG A 29 32.60 8.25 31.52
C ARG A 29 31.15 8.38 31.97
N ARG A 30 30.89 9.09 33.08
CA ARG A 30 29.50 9.35 33.53
C ARG A 30 28.69 10.13 32.51
N LEU A 31 29.29 11.14 31.85
CA LEU A 31 28.63 11.88 30.77
C LEU A 31 28.32 11.00 29.55
N LEU A 32 29.22 10.08 29.21
CA LEU A 32 29.02 9.12 28.12
C LEU A 32 27.92 8.10 28.44
N ASP A 33 27.86 7.62 29.70
CA ASP A 33 26.80 6.72 30.17
C ASP A 33 25.43 7.41 30.11
N TRP A 34 25.33 8.67 30.57
CA TRP A 34 24.11 9.46 30.46
C TRP A 34 23.74 9.78 29.01
N ALA A 35 24.71 10.08 28.15
CA ALA A 35 24.47 10.29 26.72
C ALA A 35 23.91 9.01 26.05
N TRP A 36 24.39 7.83 26.44
CA TRP A 36 23.86 6.55 25.98
C TRP A 36 22.43 6.28 26.49
N VAL A 37 22.15 6.57 27.77
CA VAL A 37 20.80 6.47 28.34
C VAL A 37 19.83 7.43 27.65
N ILE A 38 20.23 8.69 27.42
CA ILE A 38 19.38 9.68 26.73
C ILE A 38 19.14 9.26 25.28
N SER A 39 20.20 8.82 24.58
CA SER A 39 20.09 8.33 23.20
C SER A 39 19.12 7.15 23.10
N THR A 40 19.25 6.16 23.98
CA THR A 40 18.34 4.99 24.01
C THR A 40 16.90 5.38 24.33
N LEU A 41 16.67 6.33 25.23
CA LEU A 41 15.33 6.87 25.50
C LEU A 41 14.74 7.64 24.30
N ILE A 42 15.57 8.41 23.58
CA ILE A 42 15.15 9.09 22.34
C ILE A 42 14.81 8.08 21.25
N PHE A 43 15.63 7.06 21.04
CA PHE A 43 15.34 6.01 20.07
C PHE A 43 14.09 5.21 20.45
N ALA A 44 13.88 4.91 21.73
CA ALA A 44 12.69 4.23 22.21
C ALA A 44 11.43 5.09 21.99
N SER A 45 11.47 6.38 22.34
CA SER A 45 10.34 7.28 22.15
C SER A 45 10.02 7.50 20.67
N LEU A 46 11.06 7.65 19.83
CA LEU A 46 10.90 7.74 18.38
C LEU A 46 10.32 6.45 17.80
N SER A 47 10.76 5.29 18.28
CA SER A 47 10.23 3.98 17.82
C SER A 47 8.76 3.84 18.17
N VAL A 48 8.35 4.21 19.39
CA VAL A 48 6.95 4.21 19.80
C VAL A 48 6.15 5.21 18.98
N PHE A 49 6.67 6.41 18.76
CA PHE A 49 6.02 7.43 17.94
C PHE A 49 5.80 6.93 16.50
N LEU A 50 6.83 6.38 15.87
CA LEU A 50 6.74 5.83 14.51
C LEU A 50 5.81 4.63 14.44
N TYR A 51 5.79 3.76 15.46
CA TYR A 51 4.85 2.65 15.52
C TYR A 51 3.40 3.15 15.60
N VAL A 52 3.11 4.13 16.45
CA VAL A 52 1.78 4.76 16.54
C VAL A 52 1.39 5.43 15.23
N GLN A 53 2.33 6.10 14.55
CA GLN A 53 2.07 6.67 13.24
C GLN A 53 1.78 5.58 12.19
N CYS A 54 2.52 4.47 12.22
CA CYS A 54 2.26 3.33 11.33
C CYS A 54 0.86 2.74 11.51
N LEU A 55 0.39 2.66 12.76
CA LEU A 55 -0.99 2.28 13.07
C LEU A 55 -2.03 3.28 12.58
N ARG A 56 -1.65 4.51 12.26
CA ARG A 56 -2.55 5.54 11.69
C ARG A 56 -2.49 5.64 10.18
N ILE A 57 -1.50 5.00 9.53
CA ILE A 57 -1.42 4.97 8.07
C ILE A 57 -2.60 4.16 7.54
N GLU A 58 -3.37 4.77 6.64
CA GLU A 58 -4.41 4.10 5.87
C GLU A 58 -3.77 3.00 5.02
N ALA A 59 -4.39 1.82 5.00
CA ALA A 59 -3.88 0.66 4.30
C ALA A 59 -5.04 -0.05 3.61
N TYR A 60 -4.76 -0.79 2.55
CA TYR A 60 -5.79 -1.53 1.81
C TYR A 60 -6.62 -2.49 2.67
N GLU A 61 -6.06 -3.02 3.77
CA GLU A 61 -6.78 -3.88 4.72
C GLU A 61 -7.75 -3.11 5.64
N ARG A 62 -7.49 -1.81 5.86
CA ARG A 62 -8.23 -0.97 6.83
C ARG A 62 -9.11 0.07 6.15
N GLY A 63 -8.95 0.23 4.84
CA GLY A 63 -9.61 1.25 4.05
C GLY A 63 -8.95 2.63 4.17
N PHE A 64 -9.39 3.52 3.29
CA PHE A 64 -8.98 4.91 3.18
C PHE A 64 -10.09 5.85 3.68
N SER A 65 -9.75 7.11 3.92
CA SER A 65 -10.72 8.16 4.29
C SER A 65 -11.75 8.44 3.18
N THR A 66 -11.41 8.10 1.93
CA THR A 66 -12.32 8.22 0.78
C THR A 66 -13.24 7.02 0.60
N ASP A 67 -13.04 5.93 1.34
CA ASP A 67 -13.88 4.74 1.25
C ASP A 67 -15.21 4.95 1.99
N LEU A 68 -16.26 4.27 1.53
CA LEU A 68 -17.54 4.25 2.23
C LEU A 68 -17.37 3.58 3.60
N ASP A 69 -17.54 4.36 4.67
CA ASP A 69 -17.33 3.88 6.06
C ASP A 69 -18.16 2.63 6.38
N ALA A 70 -19.40 2.57 5.89
CA ALA A 70 -20.29 1.41 6.05
C ALA A 70 -19.69 0.12 5.45
N LEU A 71 -18.85 0.22 4.41
CA LEU A 71 -18.28 -0.91 3.69
C LEU A 71 -16.88 -1.29 4.16
N LYS A 72 -16.21 -0.50 5.01
CA LYS A 72 -14.85 -0.81 5.49
C LYS A 72 -14.74 -2.18 6.16
N SER A 73 -15.78 -2.60 6.87
CA SER A 73 -15.85 -3.94 7.48
C SER A 73 -15.88 -5.10 6.48
N GLN A 74 -16.25 -4.82 5.23
CA GLN A 74 -16.35 -5.79 4.13
C GLN A 74 -15.11 -5.80 3.24
N ILE A 75 -14.17 -4.87 3.41
CA ILE A 75 -12.95 -4.81 2.60
C ILE A 75 -12.05 -5.99 2.98
N GLN A 76 -11.62 -6.76 1.97
CA GLN A 76 -10.73 -7.90 2.14
C GLN A 76 -9.64 -7.89 1.07
N LEU A 77 -8.42 -8.23 1.48
CA LEU A 77 -7.33 -8.44 0.54
C LEU A 77 -7.44 -9.84 -0.08
N HIS A 78 -7.48 -9.87 -1.41
CA HIS A 78 -7.39 -11.10 -2.18
C HIS A 78 -6.05 -11.17 -2.89
N GLN A 79 -5.30 -12.24 -2.64
CA GLN A 79 -4.12 -12.55 -3.43
C GLN A 79 -4.55 -13.17 -4.75
N VAL A 80 -4.23 -12.51 -5.85
CA VAL A 80 -4.52 -12.98 -7.20
C VAL A 80 -3.23 -13.08 -8.00
N GLN A 81 -3.16 -14.08 -8.89
CA GLN A 81 -2.10 -14.14 -9.88
C GLN A 81 -2.55 -13.38 -11.13
N PHE A 82 -1.83 -12.31 -11.45
CA PHE A 82 -2.10 -11.54 -12.65
C PHE A 82 -1.67 -12.36 -13.88
N SER A 83 -2.61 -12.52 -14.81
CA SER A 83 -2.36 -13.06 -16.15
C SER A 83 -2.43 -11.94 -17.19
N GLY A 84 -2.12 -12.24 -18.45
CA GLY A 84 -2.16 -11.27 -19.53
C GLY A 84 -0.82 -10.68 -19.93
N GLY A 85 0.29 -11.23 -19.42
CA GLY A 85 1.63 -10.98 -19.97
C GLY A 85 1.71 -11.41 -21.44
N LEU A 86 2.68 -10.85 -22.17
CA LEU A 86 2.97 -11.25 -23.55
C LEU A 86 4.18 -12.17 -23.59
N GLU A 87 4.04 -13.30 -24.26
CA GLU A 87 5.11 -14.27 -24.49
C GLU A 87 5.31 -14.54 -25.98
N LEU A 88 6.55 -14.83 -26.37
CA LEU A 88 6.85 -15.33 -27.70
C LEU A 88 6.63 -16.83 -27.72
N ASN A 89 5.77 -17.31 -28.61
CA ASN A 89 5.63 -18.74 -28.83
C ASN A 89 6.86 -19.30 -29.60
N GLU A 90 6.91 -20.61 -29.81
CA GLU A 90 8.01 -21.30 -30.54
C GLU A 90 8.23 -20.75 -31.96
N THR A 91 7.21 -20.14 -32.56
CA THR A 91 7.28 -19.52 -33.90
C THR A 91 7.72 -18.05 -33.88
N GLY A 92 8.05 -17.50 -32.70
CA GLY A 92 8.43 -16.10 -32.54
C GLY A 92 7.25 -15.11 -32.61
N LYS A 93 6.01 -15.59 -32.50
CA LYS A 93 4.81 -14.75 -32.48
C LYS A 93 4.45 -14.39 -31.04
N LEU A 94 4.20 -13.10 -30.80
CA LEU A 94 3.67 -12.63 -29.52
C LEU A 94 2.24 -13.15 -29.31
N HIS A 95 2.01 -13.75 -28.15
CA HIS A 95 0.70 -14.15 -27.69
C HIS A 95 0.52 -13.74 -26.23
N ARG A 96 -0.73 -13.52 -25.83
CA ARG A 96 -1.07 -13.21 -24.45
C ARG A 96 -1.18 -14.50 -23.65
N ILE A 97 -0.57 -14.54 -22.47
CA ILE A 97 -0.75 -15.63 -21.50
C ILE A 97 -2.17 -15.50 -20.95
N VAL A 98 -2.98 -16.53 -21.17
CA VAL A 98 -4.37 -16.59 -20.74
C VAL A 98 -4.54 -17.74 -19.75
N ASP A 99 -5.13 -17.43 -18.60
CA ASP A 99 -5.64 -18.44 -17.68
C ASP A 99 -7.08 -18.79 -18.08
N PRO A 100 -7.37 -20.02 -18.53
CA PRO A 100 -8.69 -20.42 -19.01
C PRO A 100 -9.74 -20.51 -17.88
N GLU A 101 -9.33 -20.57 -16.61
CA GLU A 101 -10.24 -20.64 -15.46
C GLU A 101 -10.71 -19.25 -15.02
N ARG A 102 -10.16 -18.18 -15.62
CA ARG A 102 -10.44 -16.79 -15.26
C ARG A 102 -11.22 -16.08 -16.35
N PRO A 103 -12.16 -15.18 -15.97
CA PRO A 103 -12.89 -14.37 -16.94
C PRO A 103 -11.92 -13.51 -17.76
N GLN A 104 -12.21 -13.39 -19.04
CA GLN A 104 -11.45 -12.56 -19.97
C GLN A 104 -12.17 -11.22 -20.17
N TYR A 105 -11.40 -10.13 -20.13
CA TYR A 105 -11.94 -8.76 -20.31
C TYR A 105 -11.44 -8.09 -21.59
N VAL A 106 -10.52 -8.74 -22.32
CA VAL A 106 -9.85 -8.21 -23.50
C VAL A 106 -9.71 -9.31 -24.57
N GLY A 107 -9.73 -8.90 -25.83
CA GLY A 107 -9.64 -9.80 -26.98
C GLY A 107 -10.64 -9.39 -28.06
N PRO A 108 -10.75 -10.19 -29.14
CA PRO A 108 -11.85 -10.05 -30.10
C PRO A 108 -13.21 -10.11 -29.37
N PRO A 109 -14.22 -9.37 -29.84
CA PRO A 109 -15.51 -9.34 -29.17
C PRO A 109 -16.17 -10.73 -29.14
N THR A 110 -16.54 -11.21 -27.96
CA THR A 110 -17.29 -12.46 -27.76
C THR A 110 -18.32 -12.31 -26.63
N PRO A 111 -19.40 -13.12 -26.62
CA PRO A 111 -20.40 -13.10 -25.56
C PRO A 111 -19.82 -13.34 -24.16
N GLU A 112 -18.76 -14.14 -24.04
CA GLU A 112 -18.12 -14.46 -22.76
C GLU A 112 -17.38 -13.23 -22.20
N ILE A 113 -16.74 -12.43 -23.05
CA ILE A 113 -16.10 -11.17 -22.64
C ILE A 113 -17.17 -10.17 -22.21
N ASP A 114 -18.29 -10.10 -22.94
CA ASP A 114 -19.40 -9.22 -22.58
C ASP A 114 -20.01 -9.61 -21.22
N ALA A 115 -20.25 -10.90 -20.98
CA ALA A 115 -20.72 -11.39 -19.70
C ALA A 115 -19.74 -11.09 -18.55
N ALA A 116 -18.43 -11.20 -18.79
CA ALA A 116 -17.43 -10.83 -17.79
C ALA A 116 -17.47 -9.33 -17.46
N TRP A 117 -17.63 -8.46 -18.47
CA TRP A 117 -17.80 -7.02 -18.25
C TRP A 117 -19.11 -6.70 -17.51
N ASP A 118 -20.20 -7.39 -17.83
CA ASP A 118 -21.48 -7.19 -17.16
C ASP A 118 -21.40 -7.60 -15.68
N ASP A 119 -20.78 -8.73 -15.37
CA ASP A 119 -20.54 -9.20 -13.99
C ASP A 119 -19.66 -8.21 -13.21
N LEU A 120 -18.56 -7.74 -13.83
CA LEU A 120 -17.68 -6.75 -13.23
C LEU A 120 -18.42 -5.44 -12.91
N MET A 121 -19.39 -5.05 -13.73
CA MET A 121 -20.09 -3.76 -13.63
C MET A 121 -21.39 -3.81 -12.81
N LEU A 122 -21.74 -4.95 -12.19
CA LEU A 122 -23.00 -5.13 -11.46
C LEU A 122 -23.25 -4.07 -10.37
N ALA A 123 -22.19 -3.56 -9.75
CA ALA A 123 -22.27 -2.58 -8.67
C ALA A 123 -21.98 -1.13 -9.13
N LEU A 124 -22.18 -0.82 -10.41
CA LEU A 124 -21.99 0.54 -10.95
C LEU A 124 -22.79 1.58 -10.17
N ASP A 125 -24.05 1.28 -9.84
CA ASP A 125 -24.91 2.14 -9.04
C ASP A 125 -25.31 1.41 -7.75
N LEU A 126 -25.03 2.04 -6.61
CA LEU A 126 -25.44 1.60 -5.29
C LEU A 126 -26.52 2.53 -4.75
N ASP A 127 -27.62 1.96 -4.26
CA ASP A 127 -28.67 2.71 -3.58
C ASP A 127 -28.43 2.67 -2.06
N LEU A 128 -27.91 3.76 -1.50
CA LEU A 128 -27.68 3.91 -0.08
C LEU A 128 -28.88 4.54 0.63
N PRO A 129 -29.27 4.04 1.82
CA PRO A 129 -30.26 4.71 2.64
C PRO A 129 -29.72 6.05 3.17
N VAL A 130 -30.61 7.01 3.46
CA VAL A 130 -30.24 8.34 3.97
C VAL A 130 -29.33 8.29 5.21
N THR A 131 -29.51 7.29 6.05
CA THR A 131 -28.70 7.09 7.27
C THR A 131 -27.24 6.76 6.99
N GLU A 132 -26.93 6.18 5.83
CA GLU A 132 -25.59 5.74 5.43
C GLU A 132 -24.95 6.69 4.41
N SER A 133 -25.72 7.63 3.86
CA SER A 133 -25.23 8.59 2.86
C SER A 133 -24.73 9.91 3.47
N ALA A 134 -24.70 10.03 4.79
CA ALA A 134 -24.38 11.29 5.49
C ALA A 134 -22.98 11.82 5.13
N ASP A 135 -22.03 10.92 4.93
CA ASP A 135 -20.62 11.23 4.68
C ASP A 135 -20.25 11.18 3.18
N VAL A 136 -21.22 10.92 2.30
CA VAL A 136 -20.98 10.81 0.85
C VAL A 136 -21.20 12.16 0.18
N THR A 137 -20.16 12.68 -0.47
CA THR A 137 -20.26 13.90 -1.28
C THR A 137 -20.65 13.51 -2.72
N TRP A 138 -21.47 14.33 -3.40
CA TRP A 138 -21.91 14.11 -4.80
C TRP A 138 -22.91 12.97 -5.05
N THR A 139 -23.91 12.84 -4.18
CA THR A 139 -24.99 11.86 -4.35
C THR A 139 -26.16 12.39 -5.17
N MET A 140 -26.81 11.53 -5.96
CA MET A 140 -28.10 11.87 -6.60
C MET A 140 -29.25 11.29 -5.77
N LYS A 141 -30.20 12.13 -5.36
CA LYS A 141 -31.38 11.67 -4.63
C LYS A 141 -32.29 10.87 -5.58
N GLY A 142 -32.61 9.64 -5.22
CA GLY A 142 -33.56 8.83 -5.97
C GLY A 142 -34.95 9.46 -5.97
N GLN A 143 -35.78 9.07 -6.94
CA GLN A 143 -37.12 9.65 -7.15
C GLN A 143 -38.02 9.53 -5.90
N ASP A 144 -37.86 8.45 -5.12
CA ASP A 144 -38.64 8.17 -3.91
C ASP A 144 -38.07 8.79 -2.63
N SER A 145 -37.07 9.66 -2.74
CA SER A 145 -36.48 10.48 -1.67
C SER A 145 -35.86 9.77 -0.46
N SER A 146 -36.03 8.46 -0.33
CA SER A 146 -35.59 7.63 0.80
C SER A 146 -34.20 7.01 0.58
N LYS A 147 -33.66 7.10 -0.63
CA LYS A 147 -32.35 6.56 -1.00
C LYS A 147 -31.57 7.54 -1.86
N TYR A 148 -30.26 7.46 -1.72
CA TYR A 148 -29.29 8.17 -2.52
C TYR A 148 -28.57 7.17 -3.43
N ARG A 149 -28.53 7.48 -4.72
CA ARG A 149 -27.71 6.76 -5.66
C ARG A 149 -26.29 7.27 -5.57
N VAL A 150 -25.36 6.35 -5.39
CA VAL A 150 -23.92 6.59 -5.35
C VAL A 150 -23.24 5.62 -6.30
N SER A 151 -22.13 6.06 -6.88
CA SER A 151 -21.27 5.20 -7.72
C SER A 151 -19.85 5.36 -7.24
N LEU A 152 -19.09 4.26 -7.21
CA LEU A 152 -17.65 4.34 -6.93
C LEU A 152 -16.96 4.86 -8.19
N ASP A 153 -16.01 5.78 -8.03
CA ASP A 153 -15.27 6.39 -9.16
C ASP A 153 -14.56 5.34 -10.04
N LEU A 154 -14.15 4.22 -9.45
CA LEU A 154 -13.64 3.06 -10.18
C LEU A 154 -14.65 2.55 -11.23
N TYR A 155 -15.93 2.45 -10.88
CA TYR A 155 -16.96 1.99 -11.81
C TYR A 155 -17.26 3.01 -12.90
N HIS A 156 -17.15 4.31 -12.62
CA HIS A 156 -17.23 5.33 -13.68
C HIS A 156 -16.09 5.14 -14.69
N SER A 157 -14.87 4.91 -14.21
CA SER A 157 -13.72 4.64 -15.06
C SER A 157 -13.90 3.38 -15.91
N LEU A 158 -14.40 2.29 -15.31
CA LEU A 158 -14.68 1.03 -16.01
C LEU A 158 -15.83 1.16 -17.02
N HIS A 159 -16.88 1.92 -16.71
CA HIS A 159 -17.98 2.21 -17.63
C HIS A 159 -17.47 2.86 -18.91
N CYS A 160 -16.68 3.92 -18.77
CA CYS A 160 -16.08 4.63 -19.90
C CYS A 160 -15.13 3.72 -20.68
N LEU A 161 -14.32 2.89 -19.99
CA LEU A 161 -13.44 1.94 -20.64
C LEU A 161 -14.21 0.89 -21.45
N ASN A 162 -15.32 0.36 -20.93
CA ASN A 162 -16.18 -0.57 -21.63
C ASN A 162 -16.86 0.08 -22.85
N ALA A 163 -17.28 1.35 -22.72
CA ALA A 163 -17.83 2.11 -23.84
C ALA A 163 -16.80 2.27 -24.97
N ILE A 164 -15.54 2.59 -24.64
CA ILE A 164 -14.44 2.64 -25.61
C ILE A 164 -14.25 1.27 -26.25
N ARG A 165 -14.09 0.20 -25.46
CA ARG A 165 -13.93 -1.18 -25.93
C ARG A 165 -15.00 -1.54 -26.98
N ARG A 166 -16.28 -1.26 -26.70
CA ARG A 166 -17.37 -1.54 -27.63
C ARG A 166 -17.33 -0.67 -28.88
N ALA A 167 -16.91 0.60 -28.76
CA ALA A 167 -16.74 1.48 -29.91
C ALA A 167 -15.56 1.04 -30.82
N LEU A 168 -14.53 0.41 -30.26
CA LEU A 168 -13.43 -0.17 -31.06
C LEU A 168 -13.93 -1.27 -32.00
N ASP A 169 -14.94 -2.03 -31.57
CA ASP A 169 -15.55 -3.15 -32.29
C ASP A 169 -16.99 -2.85 -32.74
N SER A 170 -17.24 -1.64 -33.24
CA SER A 170 -18.56 -1.17 -33.67
C SER A 170 -19.27 -2.12 -34.65
N ASP A 171 -18.52 -2.79 -35.53
CA ASP A 171 -19.09 -3.73 -36.50
C ASP A 171 -19.78 -4.93 -35.81
N TYR A 172 -19.31 -5.31 -34.63
CA TYR A 172 -19.88 -6.37 -33.81
C TYR A 172 -21.04 -5.84 -32.95
N TYR A 173 -20.86 -4.69 -32.29
CA TYR A 173 -21.83 -4.18 -31.32
C TYR A 173 -23.00 -3.39 -31.93
N GLU A 174 -22.81 -2.82 -33.12
CA GLU A 174 -23.79 -1.96 -33.79
C GLU A 174 -23.95 -2.39 -35.27
N PRO A 175 -24.33 -3.66 -35.53
CA PRO A 175 -24.40 -4.18 -36.88
C PRO A 175 -25.43 -3.39 -37.71
N GLY A 176 -24.97 -2.86 -38.85
CA GLY A 176 -25.82 -2.10 -39.78
C GLY A 176 -25.95 -0.61 -39.46
N VAL A 177 -25.32 -0.11 -38.40
CA VAL A 177 -25.24 1.32 -38.14
C VAL A 177 -24.11 1.93 -38.98
N GLN A 178 -24.43 2.94 -39.78
CA GLN A 178 -23.40 3.71 -40.49
C GLN A 178 -22.81 4.75 -39.54
N HIS A 179 -21.61 4.47 -39.03
CA HIS A 179 -20.85 5.46 -38.27
C HIS A 179 -20.22 6.49 -39.22
N PRO A 180 -20.17 7.78 -38.82
CA PRO A 180 -19.44 8.79 -39.57
C PRO A 180 -17.98 8.37 -39.76
N TYR A 181 -17.36 8.74 -40.89
CA TYR A 181 -16.00 8.28 -41.24
C TYR A 181 -14.93 8.60 -40.16
N PHE A 182 -15.16 9.63 -39.34
CA PHE A 182 -14.23 10.05 -38.29
C PHE A 182 -14.25 9.17 -37.03
N PHE A 183 -15.24 8.29 -36.86
CA PHE A 183 -15.41 7.47 -35.65
C PHE A 183 -14.24 6.50 -35.40
N ARG A 184 -13.50 6.12 -36.45
CA ARG A 184 -12.33 5.22 -36.38
C ARG A 184 -11.03 5.84 -36.90
N LEU A 185 -11.01 7.13 -37.22
CA LEU A 185 -9.90 7.78 -37.94
C LEU A 185 -8.53 7.67 -37.23
N HIS A 186 -8.54 7.54 -35.90
CA HIS A 186 -7.34 7.41 -35.06
C HIS A 186 -7.22 6.05 -34.35
N ILE A 187 -8.08 5.10 -34.72
CA ILE A 187 -8.27 3.86 -33.97
C ILE A 187 -8.16 2.63 -34.88
N GLY A 188 -8.71 2.71 -36.09
CA GLY A 188 -8.65 1.63 -37.07
C GLY A 188 -7.53 1.83 -38.07
N MET A 189 -6.77 0.77 -38.35
CA MET A 189 -6.08 0.66 -39.64
C MET A 189 -7.08 0.08 -40.63
N HIS A 190 -7.45 0.86 -41.66
CA HIS A 190 -8.11 0.28 -42.83
C HIS A 190 -7.14 -0.75 -43.44
N PRO A 191 -7.56 -1.99 -43.71
CA PRO A 191 -6.78 -2.87 -44.57
C PRO A 191 -6.73 -2.21 -45.96
N PHE A 192 -5.52 -1.96 -46.45
CA PHE A 192 -5.27 -1.57 -47.84
C PHE A 192 -5.51 -2.75 -48.77
#